data_AF-A0A946ML18-F1
#
_entry.id   AF-A0A946ML18-F1
#
_cell.length_a   1.000
_cell.length_b   1.000
_cell.length_c   1.000
_cell.angle_alpha   90.00
_cell.angle_beta   90.00
_cell.angle_gamma   90.00
#
_symmetry.space_group_name_H-M   'P 1'
#
loop_
_entity.id
_entity.type
_entity.pdbx_description
1 polymer ?
#
loop_
_entity_poly.entity_id
_entity_poly.type
_entity_poly.pdbx_seq_one_letter_code
_entity_poly.pdbx_strand_id
1 'polypeptide(L)'
;KGWSLNGLHKPSCVHIAITLLHTREGVCQRFIDDLKQAVEKVKTTRDTKKGMAPVYGMAATLPARGIVSDILKKYLDIYYRAK
;
A
#
# COMPACT_ATOMS: atom_id res chain seq x y z
N LYS A 1 -0.43 -11.47 -2.20
CA LYS A 1 -1.84 -11.81 -1.90
C LYS A 1 -2.84 -11.07 -2.81
N GLY A 2 -2.41 -10.19 -3.73
CA GLY A 2 -3.29 -9.63 -4.79
C GLY A 2 -4.23 -8.50 -4.36
N TRP A 3 -4.27 -8.13 -3.07
CA TRP A 3 -5.09 -7.02 -2.59
C TRP A 3 -4.50 -5.66 -3.01
N SER A 4 -5.34 -4.84 -3.66
CA SER A 4 -5.05 -3.42 -3.89
C SER A 4 -5.67 -2.61 -2.75
N LEU A 5 -4.83 -2.16 -1.83
CA LEU A 5 -5.24 -1.38 -0.65
C LEU A 5 -4.68 0.04 -0.74
N ASN A 6 -5.43 0.99 -0.22
CA ASN A 6 -4.99 2.38 -0.18
C ASN A 6 -4.06 2.57 1.02
N GLY A 7 -2.79 2.86 0.76
CA GLY A 7 -1.84 3.30 1.79
C GLY A 7 -2.08 4.77 2.12
N LEU A 8 -2.37 5.06 3.38
CA LEU A 8 -2.60 6.41 3.89
C LEU A 8 -1.44 6.85 4.80
N HIS A 9 -1.29 8.16 4.96
CA HIS A 9 -0.28 8.78 5.81
C HIS A 9 -0.94 9.78 6.77
N LYS A 10 -0.31 10.01 7.94
CA LYS A 10 -0.76 10.91 9.01
C LYS A 10 -2.12 10.54 9.64
N PRO A 11 -2.22 9.43 10.40
CA PRO A 11 -1.16 8.46 10.73
C PRO A 11 -0.93 7.43 9.61
N SER A 12 0.18 6.69 9.67
CA SER A 12 0.45 5.60 8.72
C SER A 12 -0.58 4.47 8.90
N CYS A 13 -1.39 4.21 7.87
CA CYS A 13 -2.35 3.11 7.89
C CYS A 13 -2.66 2.59 6.49
N VAL A 14 -3.43 1.51 6.41
CA VAL A 14 -3.99 0.97 5.17
C VAL A 14 -5.50 0.96 5.26
N HIS A 15 -6.18 1.28 4.16
CA HIS A 15 -7.64 1.38 4.09
C HIS A 15 -8.20 0.55 2.92
N ILE A 16 -9.37 -0.06 3.17
CA ILE A 16 -10.19 -0.76 2.17
C ILE A 16 -11.59 -0.13 2.15
N ALA A 17 -12.01 0.35 0.99
CA ALA A 17 -13.38 0.80 0.77
C ALA A 17 -14.25 -0.40 0.36
N ILE A 18 -15.16 -0.82 1.24
CA ILE A 18 -16.04 -1.96 0.99
C ILE A 18 -17.08 -1.59 -0.07
N THR A 19 -17.32 -2.52 -1.00
CA THR A 19 -18.25 -2.41 -2.12
C THR A 19 -19.00 -3.73 -2.30
N LEU A 20 -20.00 -3.79 -3.18
CA LEU A 20 -20.73 -5.02 -3.51
C LEU A 20 -19.83 -6.18 -3.97
N LEU A 21 -18.64 -5.92 -4.52
CA LEU A 21 -17.71 -6.98 -4.89
C LEU A 21 -17.16 -7.74 -3.67
N HIS A 22 -17.12 -7.08 -2.51
CA HIS A 22 -16.63 -7.64 -1.27
C HIS A 22 -17.67 -8.48 -0.54
N THR A 23 -18.96 -8.37 -0.91
CA THR A 23 -20.05 -9.17 -0.36
C THR A 23 -20.23 -10.50 -1.11
N ARG A 24 -19.48 -10.72 -2.19
CA ARG A 24 -19.43 -12.02 -2.87
C ARG A 24 -18.93 -13.10 -1.92
N GLU A 25 -19.46 -14.31 -2.10
CA GLU A 25 -19.15 -15.44 -1.25
C GLU A 25 -17.62 -15.66 -1.13
N GLY A 26 -17.16 -15.85 0.10
CA GLY A 26 -15.76 -16.12 0.42
C GLY A 26 -14.80 -14.92 0.35
N VAL A 27 -15.18 -13.76 -0.20
CA VAL A 27 -14.25 -12.61 -0.33
C VAL A 27 -13.88 -12.03 1.02
N CYS A 28 -14.86 -11.86 1.92
CA CYS A 28 -14.63 -11.38 3.28
C CYS A 28 -13.70 -12.34 4.06
N GLN A 29 -14.01 -13.64 4.05
CA GLN A 29 -13.23 -14.64 4.76
C GLN A 29 -11.78 -14.69 4.25
N ARG A 30 -11.60 -14.70 2.91
CA ARG A 30 -10.28 -14.63 2.29
C ARG A 30 -9.48 -13.41 2.72
N PHE A 31 -10.13 -12.24 2.80
CA PHE A 31 -9.47 -11.01 3.25
C PHE A 31 -8.98 -11.14 4.70
N ILE A 32 -9.83 -11.64 5.60
CA ILE A 32 -9.49 -11.81 7.01
C ILE A 32 -8.35 -12.82 7.19
N ASP A 33 -8.38 -13.95 6.49
CA ASP A 33 -7.34 -14.97 6.59
C ASP A 33 -6.00 -14.49 6.06
N ASP A 34 -6.00 -13.79 4.92
CA ASP A 34 -4.79 -13.17 4.38
C ASP A 34 -4.25 -12.08 5.28
N LEU A 35 -5.12 -11.27 5.90
CA LEU A 35 -4.71 -10.22 6.84
C LEU A 35 -4.06 -10.80 8.09
N LYS A 36 -4.66 -11.85 8.69
CA LYS A 36 -4.08 -12.56 9.84
C LYS A 36 -2.69 -13.11 9.50
N GLN A 37 -2.56 -13.79 8.36
CA GLN A 37 -1.26 -14.31 7.91
C GLN A 37 -0.23 -13.20 7.68
N ALA A 38 -0.63 -12.06 7.12
CA ALA A 38 0.25 -10.92 6.91
C ALA A 38 0.74 -10.31 8.24
N VAL A 39 -0.16 -10.15 9.21
CA VAL A 39 0.17 -9.65 10.55
C VAL A 39 1.15 -10.59 11.25
N GLU A 40 0.89 -11.89 11.25
CA GLU A 40 1.79 -12.87 11.88
C GLU A 40 3.17 -12.91 11.20
N LYS A 41 3.22 -12.78 9.87
CA LYS A 41 4.48 -12.68 9.14
C LYS A 41 5.30 -11.44 9.54
N VAL A 42 4.66 -10.29 9.71
CA VAL A 42 5.36 -9.05 10.12
C VAL A 42 5.79 -9.10 11.59
N LYS A 43 4.99 -9.71 12.48
CA LYS A 43 5.38 -9.92 13.88
C LYS A 43 6.63 -10.80 14.01
N THR A 44 6.71 -11.85 13.20
CA THR A 44 7.81 -12.84 13.24
C THR A 44 9.05 -12.38 12.46
N THR A 45 8.87 -11.53 11.43
CA THR A 45 9.97 -11.06 10.56
C THR A 45 10.16 -9.55 10.73
N ARG A 46 11.16 -9.14 11.53
CA ARG A 46 11.45 -7.71 11.80
C ARG A 46 11.96 -6.92 10.60
N ASP A 47 12.45 -7.58 9.54
CA ASP A 47 13.06 -6.90 8.40
C ASP A 47 12.35 -7.29 7.09
N THR A 48 11.34 -6.52 6.70
CA THR A 48 10.59 -6.73 5.45
C THR A 48 10.61 -5.48 4.57
N LYS A 49 11.80 -5.13 4.07
CA LYS A 49 12.01 -4.06 3.06
C LYS A 49 11.65 -4.48 1.62
N LYS A 50 10.65 -5.35 1.40
CA LYS A 50 10.25 -5.80 0.05
C LYS A 50 8.88 -5.22 -0.34
N GLY A 51 8.74 -4.82 -1.61
CA GLY A 51 7.49 -4.29 -2.18
C GLY A 51 7.36 -2.76 -2.06
N MET A 52 6.13 -2.24 -2.03
CA MET A 52 5.86 -0.79 -1.95
C MET A 52 5.97 -0.21 -0.53
N ALA A 53 6.12 -1.06 0.49
CA ALA A 53 6.19 -0.62 1.89
C ALA A 53 7.32 0.42 2.15
N PRO A 54 8.54 0.28 1.58
CA PRO A 54 9.57 1.31 1.69
C PRO A 54 9.19 2.63 1.00
N VAL A 55 8.45 2.60 -0.12
CA VAL A 55 8.02 3.80 -0.85
C VAL A 55 7.02 4.59 -0.01
N TYR A 56 6.01 3.93 0.55
CA TYR A 56 5.04 4.57 1.45
C TYR A 56 5.68 5.00 2.77
N GLY A 57 6.61 4.22 3.32
CA GLY A 57 7.39 4.58 4.50
C GLY A 57 8.23 5.83 4.30
N MET A 58 8.93 5.95 3.16
CA MET A 58 9.68 7.15 2.78
C MET A 58 8.76 8.34 2.53
N ALA A 59 7.62 8.15 1.84
CA ALA A 59 6.65 9.22 1.61
C ALA A 59 6.05 9.76 2.93
N ALA A 60 5.91 8.91 3.96
CA ALA A 60 5.43 9.30 5.27
C ALA A 60 6.49 9.98 6.16
N THR A 61 7.78 9.65 5.98
CA THR A 61 8.89 10.17 6.82
C THR A 61 9.68 11.33 6.19
N LEU A 62 9.63 11.53 4.87
CA LEU A 62 10.36 12.63 4.21
C LEU A 62 9.72 13.99 4.51
N PRO A 63 10.42 14.94 5.18
CA PRO A 63 9.85 16.24 5.56
C PRO A 63 9.70 17.24 4.40
N ALA A 64 10.18 16.94 3.19
CA ALA A 64 10.27 17.91 2.11
C ALA A 64 9.14 17.74 1.09
N ARG A 65 8.07 18.55 1.21
CA ARG A 65 6.98 18.65 0.22
C ARG A 65 7.48 18.79 -1.23
N GLY A 66 8.65 19.41 -1.44
CA GLY A 66 9.30 19.54 -2.75
C GLY A 66 9.70 18.21 -3.39
N ILE A 67 10.29 17.29 -2.62
CA ILE A 67 10.77 15.99 -3.14
C ILE A 67 9.61 15.12 -3.60
N VAL A 68 8.48 15.14 -2.88
CA VAL A 68 7.27 14.41 -3.28
C VAL A 68 6.73 14.93 -4.62
N SER A 69 6.73 16.26 -4.82
CA SER A 69 6.30 16.88 -6.09
C SER A 69 7.17 16.42 -7.26
N ASP A 70 8.49 16.37 -7.09
CA ASP A 70 9.42 15.98 -8.15
C ASP A 70 9.33 14.48 -8.48
N ILE A 71 9.07 13.63 -7.48
CA ILE A 71 8.79 12.20 -7.71
C ILE A 71 7.50 12.03 -8.51
N LEU A 72 6.43 12.76 -8.18
CA LEU A 72 5.16 12.69 -8.89
C LEU A 72 5.27 13.17 -10.34
N LYS A 73 6.01 14.26 -10.59
CA LYS A 73 6.29 14.74 -11.95
C LYS A 73 7.01 13.68 -12.79
N LYS A 74 8.08 13.08 -12.24
CA LYS A 74 8.80 12.00 -12.93
C LYS A 74 7.93 10.77 -13.19
N TYR A 75 7.04 10.43 -12.26
CA TYR A 75 6.09 9.35 -12.45
C TYR A 75 5.15 9.63 -13.64
N LEU A 76 4.62 10.85 -13.74
CA LEU A 76 3.80 11.28 -14.88
C LEU A 76 4.60 11.27 -16.19
N ASP A 77 5.84 11.77 -16.18
CA ASP A 77 6.71 11.76 -17.38
C ASP A 77 6.90 10.34 -17.93
N ILE A 78 7.10 9.34 -17.04
CA ILE A 78 7.22 7.93 -17.44
C ILE A 78 5.89 7.42 -18.00
N TYR A 79 4.78 7.72 -17.33
CA TYR A 79 3.44 7.29 -17.75
C TYR A 79 3.10 7.79 -19.16
N TYR A 80 3.45 9.04 -19.48
CA TYR A 80 3.21 9.63 -20.80
C TYR A 80 4.26 9.27 -21.86
N ARG A 81 5.46 8.79 -21.48
CA ARG A 81 6.45 8.24 -22.43
C ARG A 81 6.13 6.80 -22.86
N ALA A 82 5.40 6.05 -22.05
CA ALA A 82 5.01 4.68 -22.33
C ALA A 82 3.76 4.57 -23.23
N LYS A 83 3.28 5.71 -23.78
CA LYS A 83 2.25 5.80 -24.80
C LYS A 83 2.84 6.17 -26.14
#